data_AF-A0A941R2R0-F1
#
_entry.id   AF-A0A941R2R0-F1
#
_cell.length_a   1.000
_cell.length_b   1.000
_cell.length_c   1.000
_cell.angle_alpha   90.00
_cell.angle_beta   90.00
_cell.angle_gamma   90.00
#
_symmetry.space_group_name_H-M   'P 1'
#
loop_
_entity.id
_entity.type
_entity.pdbx_description
1 polymer ?
#
loop_
_entity_poly.entity_id
_entity_poly.type
_entity_poly.pdbx_seq_one_letter_code
_entity_poly.pdbx_strand_id
1 'polypeptide(L)'
;MRINEILINIITISVIVILPHTELIPNFGYSVPIFVLVWLILKYSDETLSNVGFSLKKFKPKSILIGSLVAVLTLSFMQLIFFPVLENFVVFEETEVGLHVFIKGNLGQYFFIIIMGWIVGGFYEEIVFHGFIFSRLEKMIQSKYATTIAFIGTATIFGAYHYQLGGAGLINALIVGAVYLGLFLFYKRNLWYSIFCHGVYNTIVITLIYNGYI
;
A
#
# COMPACT_ATOMS: atom_id res chain seq x y z
N MET A 1 -18.30 -5.74 18.64
CA MET A 1 -19.00 -5.04 17.54
C MET A 1 -20.34 -5.72 17.29
N ARG A 2 -21.33 -4.96 16.85
CA ARG A 2 -22.61 -5.53 16.40
C ARG A 2 -22.42 -6.22 15.05
N ILE A 3 -23.23 -7.25 14.74
CA ILE A 3 -23.11 -8.00 13.48
C ILE A 3 -23.24 -7.11 12.24
N ASN A 4 -24.10 -6.09 12.30
CA ASN A 4 -24.27 -5.11 11.23
C ASN A 4 -22.99 -4.30 10.98
N GLU A 5 -22.22 -3.97 12.02
CA GLU A 5 -20.96 -3.24 11.89
C GLU A 5 -19.86 -4.12 11.26
N ILE A 6 -19.85 -5.41 11.58
CA ILE A 6 -18.96 -6.39 10.95
C ILE A 6 -19.27 -6.50 9.47
N LEU A 7 -20.55 -6.66 9.11
CA LEU A 7 -20.99 -6.75 7.72
C LEU A 7 -20.64 -5.50 6.92
N ILE A 8 -20.89 -4.30 7.47
CA ILE A 8 -20.52 -3.02 6.83
C ILE A 8 -19.02 -2.97 6.56
N ASN A 9 -18.18 -3.38 7.51
CA ASN A 9 -16.72 -3.37 7.33
C ASN A 9 -16.27 -4.37 6.27
N ILE A 10 -16.81 -5.60 6.27
CA ILE A 10 -16.52 -6.61 5.25
C ILE A 10 -16.89 -6.09 3.86
N ILE A 11 -18.11 -5.56 3.70
CA ILE A 11 -18.57 -4.99 2.42
C ILE A 11 -17.66 -3.85 1.98
N THR A 12 -17.29 -2.95 2.90
CA THR A 12 -16.41 -1.82 2.61
C THR A 12 -15.04 -2.30 2.14
N ILE A 13 -14.44 -3.27 2.83
CA ILE A 13 -13.15 -3.86 2.45
C ILE A 13 -13.25 -4.51 1.06
N SER A 14 -14.31 -5.27 0.79
CA SER A 14 -14.53 -5.87 -0.53
C SER A 14 -14.65 -4.82 -1.63
N VAL A 15 -15.37 -3.73 -1.41
CA VAL A 15 -15.46 -2.63 -2.39
C VAL A 15 -14.11 -1.97 -2.63
N ILE A 16 -13.33 -1.72 -1.56
CA ILE A 16 -11.98 -1.16 -1.67
C ILE A 16 -11.10 -2.04 -2.56
N VAL A 17 -11.14 -3.35 -2.34
CA VAL A 17 -10.27 -4.30 -3.06
C VAL A 17 -10.75 -4.53 -4.48
N ILE A 18 -12.05 -4.64 -4.73
CA ILE A 18 -12.59 -5.07 -6.02
C ILE A 18 -12.71 -3.91 -7.01
N LEU A 19 -13.19 -2.74 -6.58
CA LEU A 19 -13.54 -1.63 -7.48
C LEU A 19 -12.37 -1.23 -8.42
N PRO A 20 -11.11 -1.12 -7.95
CA PRO A 20 -9.99 -0.76 -8.83
C PRO A 20 -9.74 -1.76 -9.96
N HIS A 21 -10.17 -3.01 -9.82
CA HIS A 21 -10.02 -4.08 -10.82
C HIS A 21 -11.22 -4.25 -11.74
N THR A 22 -12.28 -3.46 -11.54
CA THR A 22 -13.49 -3.53 -12.40
C THR A 22 -13.35 -2.75 -13.70
N GLU A 23 -12.29 -1.93 -13.84
CA GLU A 23 -12.07 -1.00 -14.96
C GLU A 23 -13.19 0.06 -15.16
N LEU A 24 -14.18 0.12 -14.27
CA LEU A 24 -15.28 1.10 -14.31
C LEU A 24 -14.78 2.54 -14.21
N ILE A 25 -13.69 2.75 -13.46
CA ILE A 25 -13.05 4.05 -13.30
C ILE A 25 -11.59 3.90 -13.72
N PRO A 26 -11.17 4.49 -14.85
CA PRO A 26 -9.86 4.25 -15.41
C PRO A 26 -8.74 4.84 -14.54
N ASN A 27 -7.55 4.27 -14.70
CA ASN A 27 -6.31 4.72 -14.08
C ASN A 27 -6.46 4.87 -12.56
N PHE A 28 -6.01 6.01 -12.02
CA PHE A 28 -6.03 6.33 -10.60
C PHE A 28 -7.37 6.88 -10.09
N GLY A 29 -8.37 7.01 -10.97
CA GLY A 29 -9.63 7.70 -10.64
C GLY A 29 -10.43 7.01 -9.53
N TYR A 30 -10.29 5.69 -9.37
CA TYR A 30 -10.96 4.91 -8.32
C TYR A 30 -10.58 5.37 -6.90
N SER A 31 -9.41 5.99 -6.73
CA SER A 31 -8.90 6.41 -5.42
C SER A 31 -9.84 7.43 -4.75
N VAL A 32 -10.47 8.30 -5.53
CA VAL A 32 -11.38 9.35 -5.03
C VAL A 32 -12.65 8.76 -4.41
N PRO A 33 -13.50 8.00 -5.13
CA PRO A 33 -14.72 7.43 -4.55
C PRO A 33 -14.42 6.46 -3.40
N ILE A 34 -13.32 5.72 -3.45
CA ILE A 34 -12.92 4.85 -2.33
C ILE A 34 -12.53 5.68 -1.11
N PHE A 35 -11.77 6.76 -1.28
CA PHE A 35 -11.41 7.63 -0.17
C PHE A 35 -12.65 8.29 0.46
N VAL A 36 -13.61 8.72 -0.37
CA VAL A 36 -14.91 9.23 0.10
C VAL A 36 -15.67 8.16 0.88
N LEU A 37 -15.74 6.91 0.38
CA LEU A 37 -16.36 5.80 1.10
C LEU A 37 -15.69 5.56 2.45
N VAL A 38 -14.35 5.47 2.50
CA VAL A 38 -13.59 5.32 3.74
C VAL A 38 -13.89 6.44 4.73
N TRP A 39 -13.93 7.69 4.25
CA TRP A 39 -14.28 8.85 5.06
C TRP A 39 -15.71 8.76 5.63
N LEU A 40 -16.69 8.38 4.81
CA LEU A 40 -18.08 8.18 5.25
C LEU A 40 -18.21 7.07 6.30
N ILE A 41 -17.52 5.95 6.13
CA ILE A 41 -17.55 4.84 7.09
C ILE A 41 -16.86 5.20 8.41
N LEU A 42 -15.78 5.99 8.35
CA LEU A 42 -15.17 6.56 9.55
C LEU A 42 -16.17 7.45 10.28
N LYS A 43 -16.85 8.37 9.57
CA LYS A 43 -17.88 9.24 10.16
C LYS A 43 -19.05 8.47 10.75
N TYR A 44 -19.54 7.44 10.06
CA TYR A 44 -20.59 6.56 10.57
C TYR A 44 -20.18 5.83 11.87
N SER A 45 -18.87 5.62 12.07
CA SER A 45 -18.32 4.98 13.27
C SER A 45 -17.90 5.97 14.38
N ASP A 46 -18.24 7.26 14.26
CA ASP A 46 -17.73 8.34 15.12
C ASP A 46 -16.20 8.46 15.14
N GLU A 47 -15.56 8.14 14.02
CA GLU A 47 -14.12 8.17 13.84
C GLU A 47 -13.66 9.21 12.81
N THR A 48 -12.35 9.45 12.80
CA THR A 48 -11.66 10.33 11.87
C THR A 48 -10.44 9.64 11.29
N LEU A 49 -9.80 10.26 10.30
CA LEU A 49 -8.51 9.79 9.77
C LEU A 49 -7.43 9.64 10.85
N SER A 50 -7.52 10.41 11.95
CA SER A 50 -6.57 10.31 13.05
C SER A 50 -6.69 9.00 13.83
N ASN A 51 -7.88 8.38 13.86
CA ASN A 51 -8.12 7.08 14.49
C ASN A 51 -7.44 5.95 13.71
N VAL A 52 -7.35 6.07 12.38
CA VAL A 52 -6.62 5.14 11.51
C VAL A 52 -5.15 5.56 11.31
N GLY A 53 -4.67 6.52 12.09
CA GLY A 53 -3.25 6.87 12.15
C GLY A 53 -2.78 7.99 11.25
N PHE A 54 -3.68 8.62 10.47
CA PHE A 54 -3.35 9.77 9.63
C PHE A 54 -3.77 11.09 10.27
N SER A 55 -2.80 11.95 10.58
CA SER A 55 -3.04 13.29 11.11
C SER A 55 -1.86 14.19 10.81
N LEU A 56 -2.11 15.41 10.33
CA LEU A 56 -1.04 16.41 10.15
C LEU A 56 -0.32 16.70 11.48
N LYS A 57 -1.03 16.63 12.62
CA LYS A 57 -0.44 16.81 13.97
C LYS A 57 0.54 15.71 14.36
N LYS A 58 0.42 14.52 13.76
CA LYS A 58 1.32 13.38 13.98
C LYS A 58 2.58 13.46 13.11
N PHE A 59 2.68 14.41 12.19
CA PHE A 59 3.88 14.60 11.38
C PHE A 59 5.11 14.80 12.26
N LYS A 60 6.20 14.10 11.93
CA LYS A 60 7.50 14.24 12.59
C LYS A 60 8.56 14.31 11.51
N PRO A 61 9.42 15.34 11.47
CA PRO A 61 10.45 15.44 10.42
C PRO A 61 11.32 14.18 10.27
N LYS A 62 11.60 13.48 11.39
CA LYS A 62 12.34 12.21 11.37
C LYS A 62 11.66 11.08 10.57
N SER A 63 10.35 11.15 10.33
CA SER A 63 9.65 10.16 9.50
C SER A 63 10.12 10.19 8.05
N ILE A 64 10.60 11.34 7.56
CA ILE A 64 11.21 11.46 6.23
C ILE A 64 12.47 10.60 6.19
N LEU A 65 13.44 10.88 7.08
CA LEU A 65 14.72 10.17 7.10
C LEU A 65 14.54 8.65 7.31
N ILE A 66 13.72 8.27 8.29
CA ILE A 66 13.50 6.87 8.62
C ILE A 66 12.74 6.16 7.49
N GLY A 67 11.69 6.78 6.94
CA GLY A 67 10.95 6.24 5.82
C GLY A 67 11.85 6.01 4.61
N SER A 68 12.64 7.02 4.23
CA SER A 68 13.59 6.92 3.12
C SER A 68 14.65 5.83 3.34
N LEU A 69 15.22 5.73 4.55
CA LEU A 69 16.22 4.71 4.85
C LEU A 69 15.62 3.30 4.75
N VAL A 70 14.44 3.09 5.33
CA VAL A 70 13.76 1.79 5.26
C VAL A 70 13.38 1.46 3.83
N ALA A 71 12.96 2.44 3.01
CA ALA A 71 12.67 2.23 1.59
C ALA A 71 13.89 1.72 0.82
N VAL A 72 15.05 2.38 0.99
CA VAL A 72 16.31 2.00 0.33
C VAL A 72 16.76 0.61 0.78
N LEU A 73 16.74 0.34 2.08
CA LEU A 73 17.13 -0.97 2.63
C LEU A 73 16.20 -2.08 2.15
N THR A 74 14.89 -1.83 2.13
CA THR A 74 13.88 -2.80 1.66
C THR A 74 14.09 -3.08 0.18
N LEU A 75 14.21 -2.05 -0.67
CA LEU A 75 14.43 -2.23 -2.10
C LEU A 75 15.74 -2.99 -2.37
N SER A 76 16.82 -2.61 -1.68
CA SER A 76 18.12 -3.27 -1.84
C SER A 76 18.05 -4.74 -1.44
N PHE A 77 17.39 -5.05 -0.33
CA PHE A 77 17.15 -6.44 0.09
C PHE A 77 16.32 -7.20 -0.95
N MET A 78 15.22 -6.61 -1.44
CA MET A 78 14.35 -7.25 -2.41
C MET A 78 15.09 -7.58 -3.72
N GLN A 79 15.84 -6.60 -4.24
CA GLN A 79 16.52 -6.70 -5.54
C GLN A 79 17.83 -7.50 -5.49
N LEU A 80 18.62 -7.37 -4.43
CA LEU A 80 19.96 -7.97 -4.37
C LEU A 80 19.99 -9.34 -3.68
N ILE A 81 18.96 -9.67 -2.90
CA ILE A 81 18.93 -10.89 -2.08
C ILE A 81 17.66 -11.69 -2.34
N PHE A 82 16.49 -11.11 -2.06
CA PHE A 82 15.24 -11.87 -2.03
C PHE A 82 14.87 -12.45 -3.40
N PHE A 83 14.74 -11.63 -4.44
CA PHE A 83 14.38 -12.09 -5.78
C PHE A 83 15.46 -12.98 -6.41
N PRO A 84 16.76 -12.62 -6.39
CA PRO A 84 17.81 -13.50 -6.90
C PRO A 84 17.82 -14.88 -6.24
N VAL A 85 17.52 -14.97 -4.94
CA VAL A 85 17.39 -16.25 -4.25
C VAL A 85 16.12 -16.98 -4.67
N LEU A 86 14.97 -16.30 -4.67
CA LEU A 86 13.66 -16.89 -4.98
C LEU A 86 13.60 -17.45 -6.41
N GLU A 87 14.24 -16.78 -7.37
CA GLU A 87 14.30 -17.18 -8.78
C GLU A 87 15.09 -18.48 -9.01
N ASN A 88 15.87 -18.95 -8.03
CA ASN A 88 16.45 -20.30 -8.08
C ASN A 88 15.40 -21.41 -7.85
N PHE A 89 14.23 -21.07 -7.32
CA PHE A 89 13.19 -22.03 -6.94
C PHE A 89 11.90 -21.84 -7.73
N VAL A 90 11.63 -20.63 -8.23
CA VAL A 90 10.40 -20.27 -8.91
C VAL A 90 10.73 -19.51 -10.18
N VAL A 91 10.14 -19.92 -11.30
CA VAL A 91 10.20 -19.16 -12.55
C VAL A 91 8.99 -18.24 -12.60
N PHE A 92 9.22 -16.93 -12.72
CA PHE A 92 8.15 -15.97 -12.93
C PHE A 92 7.95 -15.73 -14.43
N GLU A 93 6.70 -15.77 -14.88
CA GLU A 93 6.35 -15.29 -16.21
C GLU A 93 6.53 -13.78 -16.25
N GLU A 94 7.18 -13.28 -17.30
CA GLU A 94 7.28 -11.85 -17.55
C GLU A 94 5.86 -11.30 -17.76
N THR A 95 5.42 -10.47 -16.81
CA THR A 95 4.21 -9.70 -16.97
C THR A 95 4.60 -8.39 -17.61
N GLU A 96 4.24 -8.17 -18.89
CA GLU A 96 4.41 -6.86 -19.53
C GLU A 96 3.49 -5.84 -18.86
N VAL A 97 3.97 -5.26 -17.76
CA VAL A 97 3.36 -4.07 -17.19
C VAL A 97 3.72 -2.92 -18.12
N GLY A 98 2.77 -2.45 -18.92
CA GLY A 98 2.94 -1.38 -19.91
C GLY A 98 3.48 -0.05 -19.36
N LEU A 99 3.76 0.03 -18.07
CA LEU A 99 4.39 1.16 -17.39
C LEU A 99 5.76 1.51 -17.98
N HIS A 100 6.65 0.54 -18.23
CA HIS A 100 7.97 0.82 -18.82
C HIS A 100 7.82 1.50 -20.18
N VAL A 101 6.98 0.94 -21.05
CA VAL A 101 6.66 1.51 -22.38
C VAL A 101 6.05 2.91 -22.25
N PHE A 102 5.18 3.11 -21.25
CA PHE A 102 4.51 4.38 -21.01
C PHE A 102 5.45 5.50 -20.54
N ILE A 103 6.51 5.22 -19.79
CA ILE A 103 7.39 6.28 -19.25
C ILE A 103 8.72 6.44 -19.98
N LYS A 104 9.22 5.40 -20.67
CA LYS A 104 10.56 5.41 -21.27
C LYS A 104 10.73 6.55 -22.28
N GLY A 105 11.76 7.38 -22.07
CA GLY A 105 12.06 8.51 -22.95
C GLY A 105 11.09 9.69 -22.84
N ASN A 106 10.08 9.63 -21.96
CA ASN A 106 9.12 10.71 -21.75
C ASN A 106 9.17 11.25 -20.32
N LEU A 107 9.88 12.36 -20.12
CA LEU A 107 10.02 12.99 -18.81
C LEU A 107 8.68 13.45 -18.20
N GLY A 108 7.71 13.87 -19.04
CA GLY A 108 6.40 14.30 -18.56
C GLY A 108 5.62 13.15 -17.95
N GLN A 109 5.57 11.99 -18.64
CA GLN A 109 4.94 10.78 -18.12
C GLN A 109 5.66 10.23 -16.90
N TYR A 110 7.00 10.27 -16.90
CA TYR A 110 7.81 9.90 -15.74
C TYR A 110 7.46 10.72 -14.47
N PHE A 111 7.47 12.05 -14.55
CA PHE A 111 7.12 12.90 -13.41
C PHE A 111 5.67 12.75 -13.00
N PHE A 112 4.76 12.59 -13.96
CA PHE A 112 3.35 12.30 -13.68
C PHE A 112 3.21 11.02 -12.85
N ILE A 113 3.87 9.92 -13.26
CA ILE A 113 3.80 8.65 -12.53
C ILE A 113 4.48 8.74 -11.16
N ILE A 114 5.56 9.50 -10.99
CA ILE A 114 6.12 9.76 -9.64
C ILE A 114 5.09 10.47 -8.75
N ILE A 115 4.45 11.53 -9.24
CA ILE A 115 3.44 12.27 -8.48
C ILE A 115 2.28 11.34 -8.10
N MET A 116 1.80 10.53 -9.04
CA MET A 116 0.75 9.56 -8.78
C MET A 116 1.21 8.43 -7.83
N GLY A 117 2.47 8.01 -7.90
CA GLY A 117 3.07 7.07 -6.96
C GLY A 117 3.10 7.58 -5.52
N TRP A 118 3.22 8.90 -5.32
CA TRP A 118 3.08 9.53 -4.02
C TRP A 118 1.62 9.70 -3.60
N ILE A 119 0.76 10.22 -4.48
CA ILE A 119 -0.65 10.49 -4.13
C ILE A 119 -1.42 9.19 -3.91
N VAL A 120 -1.29 8.23 -4.83
CA VAL A 120 -2.04 6.98 -4.79
C VAL A 120 -1.33 5.96 -3.90
N GLY A 121 -0.11 5.57 -4.26
CA GLY A 121 0.65 4.61 -3.45
C GLY A 121 0.98 5.17 -2.06
N GLY A 122 1.70 6.31 -2.03
CA GLY A 122 2.16 6.90 -0.77
C GLY A 122 1.05 7.31 0.19
N PHE A 123 0.02 8.04 -0.25
CA PHE A 123 -1.03 8.55 0.64
C PHE A 123 -2.28 7.67 0.66
N TYR A 124 -2.91 7.45 -0.49
CA TYR A 124 -4.18 6.74 -0.53
C TYR A 124 -4.05 5.30 -0.05
N GLU A 125 -3.09 4.52 -0.55
CA GLU A 125 -2.97 3.11 -0.16
C GLU A 125 -2.59 2.98 1.32
N GLU A 126 -1.67 3.81 1.82
CA GLU A 126 -1.31 3.80 3.25
C GLU A 126 -2.49 4.16 4.16
N ILE A 127 -3.31 5.15 3.80
CA ILE A 127 -4.49 5.51 4.59
C ILE A 127 -5.55 4.41 4.52
N VAL A 128 -5.77 3.84 3.34
CA VAL A 128 -6.86 2.88 3.10
C VAL A 128 -6.50 1.48 3.58
N PHE A 129 -5.35 0.92 3.20
CA PHE A 129 -4.97 -0.43 3.56
C PHE A 129 -4.35 -0.49 4.96
N HIS A 130 -3.29 0.27 5.20
CA HIS A 130 -2.50 0.20 6.43
C HIS A 130 -3.13 0.95 7.60
N GLY A 131 -3.89 2.00 7.31
CA GLY A 131 -4.74 2.68 8.27
C GLY A 131 -6.08 1.98 8.45
N PHE A 132 -6.95 2.12 7.45
CA PHE A 132 -8.37 1.76 7.58
C PHE A 132 -8.61 0.25 7.62
N ILE A 133 -8.23 -0.52 6.57
CA ILE A 133 -8.49 -1.97 6.50
C ILE A 133 -7.87 -2.66 7.71
N PHE A 134 -6.61 -2.38 8.02
CA PHE A 134 -5.95 -2.91 9.22
C PHE A 134 -6.74 -2.63 10.50
N SER A 135 -7.15 -1.38 10.73
CA SER A 135 -7.93 -1.00 11.93
C SER A 135 -9.29 -1.70 11.96
N ARG A 136 -9.94 -1.94 10.81
CA ARG A 136 -11.21 -2.67 10.74
C ARG A 136 -11.02 -4.16 11.05
N LEU A 137 -10.04 -4.81 10.42
CA LEU A 137 -9.71 -6.20 10.70
C LEU A 137 -9.40 -6.41 12.18
N GLU A 138 -8.55 -5.55 12.76
CA GLU A 138 -8.18 -5.65 14.17
C GLU A 138 -9.38 -5.56 15.11
N LYS A 139 -10.30 -4.62 14.86
CA LYS A 139 -11.51 -4.44 15.69
C LYS A 139 -12.51 -5.60 15.60
N MET A 140 -12.55 -6.30 14.46
CA MET A 140 -13.45 -7.44 14.27
C MET A 140 -12.97 -8.69 15.02
N ILE A 141 -11.70 -8.74 15.42
CA ILE A 141 -11.10 -9.92 16.04
C ILE A 141 -11.11 -9.78 17.57
N GLN A 142 -11.88 -10.64 18.24
CA GLN A 142 -11.92 -10.72 19.71
C GLN A 142 -10.87 -11.70 20.25
N SER A 143 -9.59 -11.35 20.09
CA SER A 143 -8.47 -12.20 20.52
C SER A 143 -7.27 -11.36 20.94
N LYS A 144 -6.43 -11.91 21.83
CA LYS A 144 -5.11 -11.32 22.15
C LYS A 144 -4.18 -11.24 20.94
N TYR A 145 -4.47 -12.00 19.88
CA TYR A 145 -3.73 -12.00 18.62
C TYR A 145 -4.34 -11.07 17.55
N ALA A 146 -5.32 -10.22 17.90
CA ALA A 146 -6.04 -9.37 16.93
C ALA A 146 -5.10 -8.56 16.04
N THR A 147 -4.10 -7.88 16.61
CA THR A 147 -3.10 -7.11 15.86
C THR A 147 -2.29 -7.98 14.90
N THR A 148 -1.84 -9.16 15.33
CA THR A 148 -1.05 -10.07 14.50
C THR A 148 -1.87 -10.64 13.35
N ILE A 149 -3.10 -11.07 13.62
CA ILE A 149 -4.00 -11.61 12.60
C ILE A 149 -4.39 -10.51 11.60
N ALA A 150 -4.69 -9.30 12.09
CA ALA A 150 -4.97 -8.15 11.22
C ALA A 150 -3.75 -7.75 10.38
N PHE A 151 -2.53 -7.84 10.94
CA PHE A 151 -1.30 -7.58 10.21
C PHE A 151 -1.14 -8.55 9.02
N ILE A 152 -1.26 -9.85 9.29
CA ILE A 152 -1.16 -10.89 8.25
C ILE A 152 -2.28 -10.70 7.22
N GLY A 153 -3.51 -10.44 7.68
CA GLY A 153 -4.66 -10.21 6.81
C GLY A 153 -4.47 -9.01 5.90
N THR A 154 -4.07 -7.85 6.43
CA THR A 154 -3.83 -6.64 5.64
C THR A 154 -2.69 -6.83 4.64
N ALA A 155 -1.57 -7.43 5.05
CA ALA A 155 -0.45 -7.69 4.14
C ALA A 155 -0.85 -8.63 3.00
N THR A 156 -1.63 -9.68 3.30
CA THR A 156 -2.15 -10.62 2.30
C THR A 156 -3.12 -9.92 1.34
N ILE A 157 -4.05 -9.12 1.85
CA ILE A 157 -4.98 -8.33 1.03
C ILE A 157 -4.23 -7.35 0.13
N PHE A 158 -3.21 -6.67 0.66
CA PHE A 158 -2.42 -5.71 -0.11
C PHE A 158 -1.59 -6.39 -1.22
N GLY A 159 -1.00 -7.56 -0.95
CA GLY A 159 -0.36 -8.37 -1.98
C GLY A 159 -1.35 -8.82 -3.05
N ALA A 160 -2.49 -9.39 -2.63
CA ALA A 160 -3.54 -9.85 -3.55
C ALA A 160 -4.13 -8.71 -4.40
N TYR A 161 -4.25 -7.51 -3.85
CA TYR A 161 -4.65 -6.29 -4.56
C TYR A 161 -3.70 -5.89 -5.71
N HIS A 162 -2.49 -6.46 -5.75
CA HIS A 162 -1.50 -6.22 -6.79
C HIS A 162 -1.33 -7.42 -7.74
N TYR A 163 -2.30 -8.34 -7.81
CA TYR A 163 -2.21 -9.53 -8.66
C TYR A 163 -1.99 -9.23 -10.15
N GLN A 164 -2.46 -8.06 -10.62
CA GLN A 164 -2.26 -7.57 -11.99
C GLN A 164 -0.79 -7.32 -12.34
N LEU A 165 0.11 -7.27 -11.36
CA LEU A 165 1.55 -7.16 -11.55
C LEU A 165 2.24 -8.53 -11.73
N GLY A 166 1.47 -9.62 -11.82
CA GLY A 166 1.99 -10.98 -11.89
C GLY A 166 2.46 -11.52 -10.54
N GLY A 167 2.98 -12.76 -10.55
CA GLY A 167 3.40 -13.46 -9.33
C GLY A 167 4.51 -12.74 -8.56
N ALA A 168 5.53 -12.24 -9.26
CA ALA A 168 6.62 -11.49 -8.65
C ALA A 168 6.13 -10.16 -8.03
N GLY A 169 5.28 -9.42 -8.76
CA GLY A 169 4.70 -8.17 -8.29
C GLY A 169 3.81 -8.34 -7.06
N LEU A 170 2.98 -9.40 -7.04
CA LEU A 170 2.16 -9.77 -5.89
C LEU A 170 3.02 -10.08 -4.65
N ILE A 171 4.07 -10.88 -4.81
CA ILE A 171 4.97 -11.24 -3.70
C ILE A 171 5.71 -10.00 -3.20
N ASN A 172 6.18 -9.16 -4.12
CA ASN A 172 6.81 -7.88 -3.77
C ASN A 172 5.84 -7.01 -2.95
N ALA A 173 4.61 -6.81 -3.44
CA ALA A 173 3.60 -6.01 -2.75
C ALA A 173 3.28 -6.57 -1.37
N LEU A 174 3.14 -7.90 -1.22
CA LEU A 174 2.90 -8.54 0.07
C LEU A 174 4.01 -8.21 1.07
N ILE A 175 5.27 -8.42 0.70
CA ILE A 175 6.42 -8.26 1.61
C ILE A 175 6.65 -6.79 1.93
N VAL A 176 6.70 -5.95 0.90
CA VAL A 176 6.98 -4.52 1.04
C VAL A 176 5.80 -3.82 1.74
N GLY A 177 4.56 -4.19 1.44
CA GLY A 177 3.37 -3.75 2.17
C GLY A 177 3.40 -4.16 3.65
N ALA A 178 3.90 -5.36 3.97
CA ALA A 178 4.12 -5.76 5.36
C ALA A 178 5.18 -4.89 6.06
N VAL A 179 6.23 -4.46 5.36
CA VAL A 179 7.23 -3.52 5.90
C VAL A 179 6.59 -2.17 6.22
N TYR A 180 5.77 -1.62 5.31
CA TYR A 180 5.04 -0.38 5.55
C TYR A 180 4.15 -0.49 6.79
N LEU A 181 3.44 -1.61 6.95
CA LEU A 181 2.57 -1.86 8.10
C LEU A 181 3.36 -2.02 9.40
N GLY A 182 4.51 -2.69 9.33
CA GLY A 182 5.42 -2.85 10.45
C GLY A 182 5.95 -1.50 10.91
N LEU A 183 6.33 -0.64 9.97
CA LEU A 183 6.81 0.72 10.25
C LEU A 183 5.71 1.57 10.91
N PHE A 184 4.48 1.52 10.37
CA PHE A 184 3.31 2.16 10.96
C PHE A 184 3.08 1.74 12.42
N LEU A 185 3.08 0.43 12.70
CA LEU A 185 2.87 -0.11 14.05
C LEU A 185 4.01 0.25 15.00
N PHE A 186 5.26 0.10 14.55
CA PHE A 186 6.45 0.40 15.33
C PHE A 186 6.47 1.87 15.78
N TYR A 187 6.05 2.79 14.91
CA TYR A 187 5.96 4.22 15.23
C TYR A 187 4.61 4.64 15.83
N LYS A 188 4.02 3.79 16.67
CA LYS A 188 2.80 4.07 17.45
C LYS A 188 1.62 4.48 16.56
N ARG A 189 1.41 3.75 15.47
CA ARG A 189 0.32 3.96 14.52
C ARG A 189 0.36 5.36 13.91
N ASN A 190 1.52 5.70 13.35
CA ASN A 190 1.77 6.96 12.68
C ASN A 190 2.10 6.71 11.21
N LEU A 191 1.13 6.97 10.34
CA LEU A 191 1.25 6.68 8.91
C LEU A 191 2.31 7.52 8.22
N TRP A 192 2.78 8.64 8.78
CA TRP A 192 3.82 9.43 8.13
C TRP A 192 5.08 8.63 7.84
N TYR A 193 5.46 7.69 8.70
CA TYR A 193 6.65 6.86 8.46
C TYR A 193 6.46 5.94 7.26
N SER A 194 5.29 5.30 7.15
CA SER A 194 4.99 4.39 6.05
C SER A 194 4.71 5.14 4.75
N ILE A 195 4.04 6.28 4.79
CA ILE A 195 3.84 7.20 3.64
C ILE A 195 5.18 7.61 3.02
N PHE A 196 6.16 8.05 3.82
CA PHE A 196 7.48 8.41 3.28
C PHE A 196 8.24 7.18 2.78
N CYS A 197 8.13 6.04 3.47
CA CYS A 197 8.74 4.80 3.01
C CYS A 197 8.21 4.40 1.64
N HIS A 198 6.89 4.35 1.48
CA HIS A 198 6.23 3.93 0.26
C HIS A 198 6.46 4.92 -0.88
N GLY A 199 6.29 6.22 -0.65
CA GLY A 199 6.53 7.23 -1.69
C GLY A 199 7.98 7.23 -2.20
N VAL A 200 8.96 7.07 -1.30
CA VAL A 200 10.38 6.96 -1.70
C VAL A 200 10.63 5.64 -2.44
N TYR A 201 10.08 4.53 -1.96
CA TYR A 201 10.19 3.23 -2.64
C TYR A 201 9.67 3.33 -4.08
N ASN A 202 8.47 3.88 -4.28
CA ASN A 202 7.89 4.10 -5.60
C ASN A 202 8.75 5.01 -6.46
N THR A 203 9.28 6.10 -5.89
CA THR A 203 10.18 7.01 -6.62
C THR A 203 11.38 6.25 -7.18
N ILE A 204 12.07 5.46 -6.35
CA ILE A 204 13.25 4.72 -6.80
C ILE A 204 12.88 3.67 -7.85
N VAL A 205 11.83 2.87 -7.62
CA VAL A 205 11.38 1.84 -8.57
C VAL A 205 11.01 2.45 -9.92
N ILE A 206 10.20 3.53 -9.93
CA ILE A 206 9.81 4.22 -11.16
C ILE A 206 11.04 4.79 -11.88
N THR A 207 12.03 5.33 -11.15
CA THR A 207 13.29 5.79 -11.73
C THR A 207 14.10 4.64 -12.34
N LEU A 208 14.17 3.48 -11.68
CA LEU A 208 14.88 2.31 -12.22
C LEU A 208 14.21 1.80 -13.50
N ILE A 209 12.88 1.72 -13.53
CA ILE A 209 12.10 1.36 -14.71
C ILE A 209 12.34 2.39 -15.84
N TYR A 210 12.28 3.68 -15.55
CA TYR A 210 12.50 4.73 -16.55
C TYR A 210 13.87 4.60 -17.26
N ASN A 211 14.89 4.18 -16.51
CA ASN A 211 16.25 3.97 -17.03
C ASN A 211 16.48 2.56 -17.59
N GLY A 212 15.51 1.64 -17.48
CA GLY A 212 15.60 0.26 -17.96
C GLY A 212 16.53 -0.64 -17.15
N TYR A 213 16.67 -0.38 -15.84
CA TYR A 213 17.45 -1.24 -14.94
C TYR A 213 16.66 -2.43 -14.39
N ILE A 214 15.34 -2.30 -14.33
CA ILE A 214 14.36 -3.33 -13.93
C ILE A 214 13.11 -3.21 -14.80
#